data_AF-A0AAW2LGW8-F1
#
_entry.id   AF-A0AAW2LGW8-F1
#
_cell.length_a   1.000
_cell.length_b   1.000
_cell.length_c   1.000
_cell.angle_alpha   90.00
_cell.angle_beta   90.00
_cell.angle_gamma   90.00
#
_symmetry.space_group_name_H-M   'P 1'
#
loop_
_entity.id
_entity.type
_entity.pdbx_description
1 polymer ?
#
loop_
_entity_poly.entity_id
_entity_poly.type
_entity_poly.pdbx_seq_one_letter_code
_entity_poly.pdbx_strand_id
1 'polypeptide(L)'
;MQPHVCGRSLSQLLSKRPPISQIKQIHAQIIHRSLALSRCSLSDSLIHCYLHSKNLNVARTLFDNYPSPSPPTLLWNLMIRAYSKLQHCSEAIRLFRQMLTAGSVPDEYTFTFVITSCAHQELAVHGQTVHGMVIKNGCLLNLYVANSVISMYGVFGRVGDAYRVFDEMSERRVFMD
;
A
#
# COMPACT_ATOMS: atom_id res chain seq x y z
N MET A 1 29.40 17.77 17.99
CA MET A 1 29.06 16.44 18.57
C MET A 1 27.71 15.99 18.00
N GLN A 2 27.46 14.68 17.94
CA GLN A 2 26.85 13.99 16.80
C GLN A 2 25.29 13.97 16.73
N PRO A 3 24.65 14.53 15.67
CA PRO A 3 23.23 14.31 15.37
C PRO A 3 22.91 12.96 14.70
N HIS A 4 23.92 12.15 14.36
CA HIS A 4 23.75 10.87 13.67
C HIS A 4 23.41 9.68 14.59
N VAL A 5 23.78 9.72 15.87
CA VAL A 5 23.60 8.57 16.79
C VAL A 5 22.18 8.50 17.36
N CYS A 6 21.54 9.64 17.62
CA CYS A 6 20.19 9.67 18.20
C CYS A 6 19.13 9.10 17.24
N GLY A 7 19.19 9.44 15.94
CA GLY A 7 18.22 8.94 14.95
C GLY A 7 18.30 7.43 14.72
N ARG A 8 19.51 6.85 14.70
CA ARG A 8 19.70 5.39 14.58
C ARG A 8 19.15 4.65 15.80
N SER A 9 19.41 5.16 16.99
CA SER A 9 18.88 4.60 18.25
C SER A 9 17.34 4.61 18.27
N LEU A 10 16.70 5.70 17.86
CA LEU A 10 15.22 5.78 17.80
C LEU A 10 14.64 4.82 16.74
N SER A 11 15.26 4.70 15.57
CA SER A 11 14.82 3.73 14.55
C SER A 11 14.91 2.28 15.02
N GLN A 12 15.96 1.93 15.78
CA GLN A 12 16.12 0.61 16.40
C GLN A 12 15.09 0.35 17.51
N LEU A 13 14.66 1.38 18.23
CA LEU A 13 13.59 1.25 19.21
C LEU A 13 12.23 1.04 18.53
N LEU A 14 11.94 1.77 17.46
CA LEU A 14 10.71 1.59 16.68
C LEU A 14 10.67 0.21 15.98
N SER A 15 11.82 -0.31 15.51
CA SER A 15 11.88 -1.64 14.88
C SER A 15 11.54 -2.78 15.85
N LYS A 16 11.65 -2.57 17.16
CA LYS A 16 11.24 -3.53 18.21
C LYS A 16 9.72 -3.59 18.43
N ARG A 17 8.92 -2.83 17.68
CA ARG A 17 7.46 -2.75 17.78
C ARG A 17 6.96 -2.49 19.22
N PRO A 18 7.35 -1.35 19.80
CA PRO A 18 6.95 -1.02 21.16
C PRO A 18 5.43 -0.77 21.28
N PRO A 19 4.87 -0.80 22.49
CA PRO A 19 3.46 -0.49 22.72
C PRO A 19 3.13 0.96 22.31
N ILE A 20 1.86 1.22 21.99
CA ILE A 20 1.40 2.53 21.48
C ILE A 20 1.72 3.71 22.41
N SER A 21 1.75 3.50 23.72
CA SER A 21 2.16 4.51 24.70
C SER A 21 3.60 4.99 24.45
N GLN A 22 4.51 4.05 24.23
CA GLN A 22 5.91 4.31 23.95
C GLN A 22 6.11 4.88 22.55
N ILE A 23 5.34 4.43 21.54
CA ILE A 23 5.36 5.04 20.19
C ILE A 23 4.99 6.53 20.28
N LYS A 24 3.91 6.87 21.03
CA LYS A 24 3.49 8.27 21.24
C LYS A 24 4.56 9.09 21.97
N GLN A 25 5.21 8.53 22.98
CA GLN A 25 6.33 9.19 23.67
C GLN A 25 7.51 9.47 22.73
N ILE A 26 7.91 8.48 21.94
CA ILE A 26 8.99 8.64 20.95
C ILE A 26 8.61 9.69 19.90
N HIS A 27 7.39 9.65 19.39
CA HIS A 27 6.90 10.63 18.42
C HIS A 27 6.90 12.05 19.01
N ALA A 28 6.43 12.24 20.24
CA ALA A 28 6.47 13.54 20.92
C ALA A 28 7.92 14.04 21.12
N GLN A 29 8.86 13.15 21.46
CA GLN A 29 10.27 13.51 21.59
C GLN A 29 10.89 13.93 20.25
N ILE A 30 10.51 13.28 19.14
CA ILE A 30 10.97 13.64 17.79
C ILE A 30 10.50 15.06 17.44
N ILE A 31 9.22 15.36 17.67
CA ILE A 31 8.65 16.70 17.45
C ILE A 31 9.35 17.75 18.32
N HIS A 32 9.45 17.50 19.63
CA HIS A 32 9.98 18.48 20.59
C HIS A 32 11.47 18.76 20.39
N ARG A 33 12.27 17.77 19.99
CA ARG A 33 13.73 17.95 19.81
C ARG A 33 14.10 18.63 18.50
N SER A 34 13.10 19.07 17.71
CA SER A 34 13.28 19.53 16.32
C SER A 34 14.16 18.58 15.51
N LEU A 35 14.15 17.28 15.88
CA LEU A 35 14.62 16.21 15.02
C LEU A 35 13.54 16.12 13.96
N ALA A 36 13.55 17.07 13.05
CA ALA A 36 12.49 17.19 12.07
C ALA A 36 12.27 15.82 11.44
N LEU A 37 11.00 15.49 11.20
CA LEU A 37 10.63 14.32 10.41
C LEU A 37 11.28 14.34 9.02
N SER A 38 12.06 15.36 8.66
CA SER A 38 12.96 15.49 7.51
C SER A 38 13.86 14.30 7.22
N ARG A 39 13.92 13.27 8.08
CA ARG A 39 14.51 11.97 7.76
C ARG A 39 13.43 10.94 7.41
N CYS A 40 13.39 10.56 6.13
CA CYS A 40 12.52 9.50 5.60
C CYS A 40 12.47 8.25 6.48
N SER A 41 13.63 7.76 6.98
CA SER A 41 13.71 6.53 7.78
C SER A 41 12.90 6.55 9.09
N LEU A 42 12.80 7.72 9.75
CA LEU A 42 12.01 7.84 10.99
C LEU A 42 10.52 7.94 10.67
N SER A 43 10.16 8.67 9.62
CA SER A 43 8.79 8.76 9.12
C SER A 43 8.27 7.39 8.69
N ASP A 44 9.08 6.61 7.97
CA ASP A 44 8.76 5.23 7.57
C ASP A 44 8.44 4.36 8.78
N SER A 45 9.33 4.40 9.78
CA SER A 45 9.22 3.62 11.01
C SER A 45 7.98 3.99 11.81
N LEU A 46 7.71 5.31 11.96
CA LEU A 46 6.53 5.79 12.68
C LEU A 46 5.23 5.42 11.97
N ILE A 47 5.15 5.61 10.65
CA ILE A 47 3.97 5.22 9.85
C ILE A 47 3.71 3.72 10.04
N HIS A 48 4.75 2.88 9.90
CA HIS A 48 4.62 1.44 10.10
C HIS A 48 4.15 1.07 11.52
N CYS A 49 4.72 1.69 12.56
CA CYS A 49 4.32 1.47 13.95
C CYS A 49 2.87 1.90 14.23
N TYR A 50 2.44 3.06 13.74
CA TYR A 50 1.06 3.53 13.91
C TYR A 50 0.04 2.67 13.15
N LEU A 51 0.37 2.23 11.93
CA LEU A 51 -0.46 1.28 11.17
C LEU A 51 -0.58 -0.06 11.91
N HIS A 52 0.53 -0.60 12.43
CA HIS A 52 0.52 -1.83 13.21
C HIS A 52 -0.33 -1.71 14.48
N SER A 53 -0.30 -0.54 15.11
CA SER A 53 -1.13 -0.22 16.28
C SER A 53 -2.56 0.20 15.95
N LYS A 54 -3.01 0.03 14.68
CA LYS A 54 -4.34 0.42 14.19
C LYS A 54 -4.70 1.91 14.39
N ASN A 55 -3.71 2.77 14.52
CA ASN A 55 -3.88 4.22 14.67
C ASN A 55 -3.78 4.90 13.29
N LEU A 56 -4.79 4.65 12.44
CA LEU A 56 -4.77 5.06 11.04
C LEU A 56 -4.71 6.58 10.84
N ASN A 57 -5.39 7.35 11.70
CA ASN A 57 -5.43 8.82 11.56
C ASN A 57 -4.02 9.44 11.69
N VAL A 58 -3.24 9.00 12.69
CA VAL A 58 -1.88 9.51 12.90
C VAL A 58 -0.95 9.04 11.78
N ALA A 59 -1.06 7.77 11.39
CA ALA A 59 -0.30 7.25 10.24
C ALA A 59 -0.60 8.05 8.96
N ARG A 60 -1.87 8.42 8.75
CA ARG A 60 -2.30 9.24 7.62
C ARG A 60 -1.70 10.65 7.67
N THR A 61 -1.77 11.32 8.82
CA THR A 61 -1.16 12.64 8.98
C THR A 61 0.34 12.60 8.71
N LEU A 62 1.05 11.59 9.18
CA LEU A 62 2.49 11.42 8.91
C LEU A 62 2.78 11.16 7.42
N PHE A 63 1.91 10.39 6.76
CA PHE A 63 2.03 10.11 5.34
C PHE A 63 1.74 11.33 4.45
N ASP A 64 0.70 12.12 4.78
CA ASP A 64 0.38 13.34 4.03
C ASP A 64 1.45 14.42 4.20
N ASN A 65 2.18 14.41 5.32
CA ASN A 65 3.30 15.31 5.60
C ASN A 65 4.66 14.62 5.37
N TYR A 66 4.71 13.61 4.49
CA TYR A 66 5.95 12.87 4.26
C TYR A 66 7.04 13.81 3.70
N PRO A 67 8.32 13.68 4.12
CA PRO A 67 9.36 14.66 3.78
C PRO A 67 9.73 14.73 2.30
N SER A 68 9.43 13.67 1.55
CA SER A 68 9.70 13.56 0.12
C SER A 68 8.40 13.71 -0.66
N PRO A 69 8.41 14.40 -1.82
CA PRO A 69 7.24 14.49 -2.70
C PRO A 69 6.80 13.14 -3.27
N SER A 70 7.69 12.15 -3.29
CA SER A 70 7.38 10.77 -3.70
C SER A 70 7.77 9.81 -2.55
N PRO A 71 6.82 9.39 -1.72
CA PRO A 71 7.04 8.33 -0.74
C PRO A 71 7.41 7.00 -1.42
N PRO A 72 8.19 6.13 -0.77
CA PRO A 72 8.49 4.80 -1.29
C PRO A 72 7.21 3.99 -1.58
N THR A 73 7.21 3.17 -2.63
CA THR A 73 6.10 2.26 -2.98
C THR A 73 5.63 1.42 -1.79
N LEU A 74 6.54 0.98 -0.92
CA LEU A 74 6.21 0.27 0.31
C LEU A 74 5.23 1.05 1.21
N LEU A 75 5.42 2.37 1.38
CA LEU A 75 4.53 3.18 2.21
C LEU A 75 3.15 3.34 1.57
N TRP A 76 3.10 3.56 0.25
CA TRP A 76 1.84 3.56 -0.49
C TRP A 76 1.08 2.25 -0.27
N ASN A 77 1.76 1.12 -0.43
CA ASN A 77 1.20 -0.21 -0.23
C ASN A 77 0.68 -0.42 1.20
N LEU A 78 1.43 0.02 2.21
CA LEU A 78 1.01 -0.07 3.61
C LEU A 78 -0.27 0.74 3.87
N MET A 79 -0.34 1.97 3.37
CA MET A 79 -1.51 2.84 3.54
C MET A 79 -2.73 2.31 2.77
N ILE A 80 -2.56 1.96 1.49
CA ILE A 80 -3.63 1.40 0.64
C ILE A 80 -4.19 0.11 1.27
N ARG A 81 -3.30 -0.80 1.69
CA ARG A 81 -3.68 -2.02 2.41
C ARG A 81 -4.47 -1.73 3.67
N ALA A 82 -4.02 -0.75 4.48
CA ALA A 82 -4.67 -0.43 5.74
C ALA A 82 -6.11 0.08 5.52
N TYR A 83 -6.31 1.00 4.58
CA TYR A 83 -7.66 1.49 4.25
C TYR A 83 -8.53 0.41 3.61
N SER A 84 -7.97 -0.40 2.69
CA SER A 84 -8.69 -1.50 2.05
C SER A 84 -9.19 -2.54 3.08
N LYS A 85 -8.32 -2.97 4.00
CA LYS A 85 -8.68 -3.95 5.05
C LYS A 85 -9.70 -3.42 6.07
N LEU A 86 -9.77 -2.11 6.26
CA LEU A 86 -10.75 -1.46 7.13
C LEU A 86 -12.04 -1.09 6.38
N GLN A 87 -12.21 -1.58 5.14
CA GLN A 87 -13.37 -1.29 4.29
C GLN A 87 -13.56 0.18 3.95
N HIS A 88 -12.50 0.98 4.08
CA HIS A 88 -12.45 2.36 3.61
C HIS A 88 -11.97 2.39 2.15
N CYS A 89 -12.65 1.63 1.29
CA CYS A 89 -12.21 1.33 -0.07
C CYS A 89 -12.06 2.58 -0.96
N SER A 90 -12.91 3.60 -0.79
CA SER A 90 -12.81 4.88 -1.53
C SER A 90 -11.47 5.56 -1.25
N GLU A 91 -11.00 5.47 -0.01
CA GLU A 91 -9.76 6.07 0.44
C GLU A 91 -8.54 5.30 -0.06
N ALA A 92 -8.62 3.96 -0.10
CA ALA A 92 -7.61 3.13 -0.74
C ALA A 92 -7.46 3.46 -2.25
N ILE A 93 -8.58 3.64 -2.97
CA ILE A 93 -8.58 4.04 -4.39
C ILE A 93 -8.06 5.47 -4.55
N ARG A 94 -8.40 6.38 -3.66
CA ARG A 94 -7.87 7.76 -3.67
C ARG A 94 -6.35 7.77 -3.51
N LEU A 95 -5.82 7.03 -2.54
CA LEU A 95 -4.37 6.87 -2.34
C LEU A 95 -3.68 6.26 -3.57
N PHE A 96 -4.30 5.27 -4.21
CA PHE A 96 -3.76 4.72 -5.46
C PHE A 96 -3.68 5.79 -6.57
N ARG A 97 -4.69 6.63 -6.72
CA ARG A 97 -4.64 7.76 -7.67
C ARG A 97 -3.53 8.76 -7.31
N GLN A 98 -3.37 9.06 -6.02
CA GLN A 98 -2.28 9.93 -5.54
C GLN A 98 -0.90 9.33 -5.83
N MET A 99 -0.73 8.03 -5.63
CA MET A 99 0.48 7.29 -5.96
C MET A 99 0.86 7.44 -7.43
N LEU A 100 -0.12 7.26 -8.34
CA LEU A 100 0.07 7.44 -9.77
C LEU A 100 0.47 8.88 -10.13
N THR A 101 -0.21 9.89 -9.55
CA THR A 101 0.12 11.31 -9.77
C THR A 101 1.50 11.68 -9.23
N ALA A 102 1.95 11.05 -8.15
CA ALA A 102 3.29 11.23 -7.58
C ALA A 102 4.40 10.52 -8.38
N GLY A 103 4.06 9.87 -9.50
CA GLY A 103 5.01 9.16 -10.36
C GLY A 103 5.53 7.85 -9.76
N SER A 104 4.95 7.37 -8.65
CA SER A 104 5.33 6.10 -8.04
C SER A 104 4.74 4.93 -8.84
N VAL A 105 5.53 3.88 -9.04
CA VAL A 105 5.12 2.69 -9.83
C VAL A 105 4.38 1.69 -8.93
N PRO A 106 3.12 1.34 -9.23
CA PRO A 106 2.39 0.28 -8.55
C PRO A 106 3.06 -1.08 -8.75
N ASP A 107 3.02 -1.92 -7.73
CA ASP A 107 3.45 -3.31 -7.79
C ASP A 107 2.27 -4.27 -7.58
N GLU A 108 2.55 -5.57 -7.56
CA GLU A 108 1.56 -6.62 -7.36
C GLU A 108 0.78 -6.42 -6.05
N TYR A 109 1.46 -5.97 -4.99
CA TYR A 109 0.83 -5.67 -3.71
C TYR A 109 -0.14 -4.50 -3.82
N THR A 110 0.25 -3.43 -4.54
CA THR A 110 -0.66 -2.31 -4.81
C THR A 110 -1.93 -2.81 -5.48
N PHE A 111 -1.77 -3.53 -6.59
CA PHE A 111 -2.89 -3.96 -7.42
C PHE A 111 -3.86 -4.88 -6.68
N THR A 112 -3.36 -5.85 -5.90
CA THR A 112 -4.21 -6.73 -5.10
C THR A 112 -5.19 -5.93 -4.23
N PHE A 113 -4.72 -4.97 -3.43
CA PHE A 113 -5.59 -4.21 -2.52
C PHE A 113 -6.51 -3.22 -3.24
N VAL A 114 -6.06 -2.63 -4.35
CA VAL A 114 -6.89 -1.73 -5.14
C VAL A 114 -8.03 -2.49 -5.83
N ILE A 115 -7.73 -3.65 -6.42
CA ILE A 115 -8.73 -4.53 -7.05
C ILE A 115 -9.76 -4.99 -6.01
N THR A 116 -9.32 -5.47 -4.84
CA THR A 116 -10.23 -5.84 -3.75
C THR A 116 -11.12 -4.65 -3.35
N SER A 117 -10.57 -3.44 -3.29
CA SER A 117 -11.33 -2.24 -2.96
C SER A 117 -12.37 -1.88 -4.03
N CYS A 118 -12.04 -2.07 -5.31
CA CYS A 118 -13.00 -1.91 -6.41
C CYS A 118 -14.11 -2.96 -6.36
N ALA A 119 -13.78 -4.22 -6.04
CA ALA A 119 -14.74 -5.29 -5.89
C ALA A 119 -15.73 -4.99 -4.76
N HIS A 120 -15.25 -4.62 -3.57
CA HIS A 120 -16.10 -4.30 -2.41
C HIS A 120 -17.04 -3.10 -2.63
N GLN A 121 -16.69 -2.17 -3.53
CA GLN A 121 -17.55 -1.04 -3.88
C GLN A 121 -18.32 -1.24 -5.18
N GLU A 122 -18.24 -2.42 -5.79
CA GLU A 122 -18.90 -2.73 -7.06
C GLU A 122 -18.57 -1.73 -8.18
N LEU A 123 -17.37 -1.14 -8.15
CA LEU A 123 -16.94 -0.09 -9.08
C LEU A 123 -16.43 -0.70 -10.39
N ALA A 124 -17.33 -1.28 -11.18
CA ALA A 124 -16.99 -2.05 -12.38
C ALA A 124 -16.08 -1.31 -13.37
N VAL A 125 -16.32 -0.02 -13.62
CA VAL A 125 -15.52 0.80 -14.55
C VAL A 125 -14.11 1.05 -14.02
N HIS A 126 -13.98 1.33 -12.72
CA HIS A 126 -12.67 1.52 -12.08
C HIS A 126 -11.90 0.21 -12.04
N GLY A 127 -12.55 -0.90 -11.68
CA GLY A 127 -11.95 -2.23 -11.68
C GLY A 127 -11.39 -2.64 -13.05
N GLN A 128 -12.12 -2.36 -14.13
CA GLN A 128 -11.63 -2.60 -15.51
C GLN A 128 -10.42 -1.72 -15.86
N THR A 129 -10.45 -0.45 -15.45
CA THR A 129 -9.33 0.47 -15.64
C THR A 129 -8.07 -0.05 -14.93
N VAL A 130 -8.22 -0.50 -13.68
CA VAL A 130 -7.14 -1.08 -12.88
C VAL A 130 -6.65 -2.39 -13.48
N HIS A 131 -7.54 -3.25 -13.99
CA HIS A 131 -7.16 -4.47 -14.69
C HIS A 131 -6.31 -4.17 -15.94
N GLY A 132 -6.67 -3.15 -16.73
CA GLY A 132 -5.83 -2.69 -17.85
C GLY A 132 -4.43 -2.25 -17.39
N MET A 133 -4.33 -1.60 -16.23
CA MET A 133 -3.03 -1.25 -15.62
C MET A 133 -2.26 -2.49 -15.16
N VAL A 134 -2.92 -3.50 -14.59
CA VAL A 134 -2.30 -4.78 -14.20
C VAL A 134 -1.64 -5.45 -15.41
N ILE A 135 -2.35 -5.53 -16.54
CA ILE A 135 -1.81 -6.10 -17.79
C ILE A 135 -0.61 -5.27 -18.25
N LYS A 136 -0.75 -3.94 -18.32
CA LYS A 136 0.31 -3.04 -18.79
C LYS A 136 1.60 -3.13 -17.96
N ASN A 137 1.49 -3.40 -16.65
CA ASN A 137 2.63 -3.53 -15.76
C ASN A 137 3.16 -4.97 -15.66
N GLY A 138 2.59 -5.94 -16.41
CA GLY A 138 3.00 -7.34 -16.35
C GLY A 138 2.61 -8.06 -15.04
N CYS A 139 1.82 -7.42 -14.18
CA CYS A 139 1.46 -7.96 -12.87
C CYS A 139 0.42 -9.08 -12.93
N LEU A 140 -0.20 -9.33 -14.10
CA LEU A 140 -1.16 -10.43 -14.26
C LEU A 140 -0.51 -11.81 -14.13
N LEU A 141 0.81 -11.91 -14.31
CA LEU A 141 1.57 -13.15 -14.09
C LEU A 141 1.62 -13.54 -12.60
N ASN A 142 1.34 -12.60 -11.70
CA ASN A 142 1.29 -12.89 -10.28
C ASN A 142 -0.06 -13.53 -9.92
N LEU A 143 -0.02 -14.75 -9.39
CA LEU A 143 -1.21 -15.52 -9.03
C LEU A 143 -2.15 -14.78 -8.06
N TYR A 144 -1.62 -14.00 -7.12
CA TYR A 144 -2.45 -13.24 -6.18
C TYR A 144 -3.19 -12.10 -6.87
N VAL A 145 -2.52 -11.40 -7.80
CA VAL A 145 -3.14 -10.33 -8.58
C VAL A 145 -4.21 -10.91 -9.49
N ALA A 146 -3.90 -11.96 -10.24
CA ALA A 146 -4.83 -12.53 -11.19
C ALA A 146 -6.06 -13.16 -10.50
N ASN A 147 -5.88 -13.88 -9.39
CA ASN A 147 -7.01 -14.34 -8.57
C ASN A 147 -7.87 -13.18 -8.04
N SER A 148 -7.25 -12.04 -7.70
CA SER A 148 -7.99 -10.85 -7.28
C SER A 148 -8.82 -10.27 -8.43
N VAL A 149 -8.29 -10.25 -9.65
CA VAL A 149 -9.02 -9.80 -10.85
C VAL A 149 -10.20 -10.74 -11.17
N ILE A 150 -9.99 -12.06 -11.12
CA ILE A 150 -11.06 -13.06 -11.31
C ILE A 150 -12.17 -12.84 -10.30
N SER A 151 -11.82 -12.76 -9.01
CA SER A 151 -12.77 -12.53 -7.93
C SER A 151 -13.55 -11.23 -8.13
N MET A 152 -12.87 -10.16 -8.57
CA MET A 152 -13.49 -8.87 -8.84
C MET A 152 -14.53 -8.97 -9.97
N TYR A 153 -14.21 -9.62 -11.09
CA TYR A 153 -15.19 -9.81 -12.17
C TYR A 153 -16.35 -10.72 -11.75
N GLY A 154 -16.10 -11.71 -10.89
CA GLY A 154 -17.16 -12.51 -10.28
C GLY A 154 -18.14 -11.66 -9.47
N VAL A 155 -17.64 -10.74 -8.63
CA VAL A 155 -18.49 -9.78 -7.88
C VAL A 155 -19.30 -8.89 -8.81
N PHE A 156 -18.72 -8.46 -9.94
CA PHE A 156 -19.43 -7.64 -10.92
C PHE A 156 -20.42 -8.44 -11.79
N GLY A 157 -20.58 -9.75 -11.58
CA GLY A 157 -21.42 -10.62 -12.42
C GLY A 157 -20.86 -10.84 -13.83
N ARG A 158 -19.62 -10.43 -14.10
CA ARG A 158 -18.95 -10.50 -15.40
C ARG A 158 -18.16 -11.80 -15.54
N VAL A 159 -18.87 -12.91 -15.43
CA VAL A 159 -18.30 -14.26 -15.39
C VAL A 159 -17.45 -14.57 -16.63
N GLY A 160 -17.85 -14.11 -17.81
CA GLY A 160 -17.07 -14.28 -19.05
C GLY A 160 -15.68 -13.63 -18.99
N ASP A 161 -15.56 -12.46 -18.38
CA ASP A 161 -14.25 -11.80 -18.21
C ASP A 161 -13.41 -12.48 -17.12
N ALA A 162 -14.06 -13.00 -16.06
CA ALA A 162 -13.38 -13.82 -15.06
C ALA A 162 -12.76 -15.08 -15.68
N TYR A 163 -13.51 -15.77 -16.55
CA TYR A 163 -12.99 -16.93 -17.30
C TYR A 163 -11.83 -16.57 -18.21
N ARG A 164 -11.92 -15.45 -18.95
CA ARG A 164 -10.82 -15.01 -19.81
C ARG A 164 -9.52 -14.79 -19.03
N VAL A 165 -9.61 -14.17 -17.86
CA VAL A 165 -8.44 -13.97 -17.00
C VAL A 165 -7.91 -15.31 -16.49
N PHE A 166 -8.77 -16.25 -16.14
CA PHE A 166 -8.36 -17.60 -15.72
C PHE A 166 -7.63 -18.37 -16.85
N ASP A 167 -8.13 -18.28 -18.08
CA ASP A 167 -7.49 -18.88 -19.24
C ASP A 167 -6.12 -18.24 -19.53
N GLU A 168 -5.98 -16.94 -19.30
CA GLU A 168 -4.70 -16.21 -19.41
C GLU A 168 -3.71 -16.54 -18.27
N MET A 169 -4.20 -16.89 -17.07
CA MET A 169 -3.36 -17.36 -15.94
C MET A 169 -2.74 -18.73 -16.18
N SER A 170 -3.39 -19.54 -17.01
CA SER A 170 -2.92 -20.87 -17.32
C SER A 170 -1.62 -20.75 -18.09
N GLU A 171 -0.51 -21.00 -17.39
CA GLU A 171 0.74 -21.37 -18.01
C GLU A 171 0.45 -22.46 -19.08
N ARG A 172 0.34 -22.04 -20.33
CA ARG A 172 0.97 -22.74 -21.44
C ARG A 172 2.49 -22.71 -21.19
N ARG A 173 2.95 -23.33 -20.11
CA ARG A 173 4.22 -24.05 -20.14
C ARG A 173 3.95 -25.33 -20.91
N VAL A 174 3.63 -25.16 -22.19
CA VAL A 174 3.87 -26.22 -23.16
C VAL A 174 5.38 -26.18 -23.35
N PHE A 175 6.10 -26.93 -22.53
CA PHE A 175 7.23 -27.65 -23.08
C PHE A 175 6.60 -28.64 -24.06
N MET A 176 6.42 -28.20 -25.32
CA MET A 176 6.36 -29.15 -26.42
C MET A 176 7.78 -29.68 -26.55
N ASP A 177 7.92 -30.98 -26.31
CA ASP A 177 9.00 -31.92 -26.65
C ASP A 177 10.46 -31.43 -26.60
#